data_AF-A0A1Y6FSE7-F1
#
_entry.id   AF-A0A1Y6FSE7-F1
#
_cell.length_a   1.000
_cell.length_b   1.000
_cell.length_c   1.000
_cell.angle_alpha   90.00
_cell.angle_beta   90.00
_cell.angle_gamma   90.00
#
_symmetry.space_group_name_H-M   'P 1'
#
loop_
_entity.id
_entity.type
_entity.pdbx_description
1 polymer ?
#
loop_
_entity_poly.entity_id
_entity_poly.type
_entity_poly.pdbx_seq_one_letter_code
_entity_poly.pdbx_strand_id
1 'polypeptide(L)'
;MTMIVKDPGTRVDFAFEWGAAYPEGQALVASEWLAMPDEPGGVTIAAQTHELEQAAVTLAGGIAGHVYRVTNRVTLSDGQIDERSMTVRVEER
;
A
#
# COMPACT_ATOMS: atom_id res chain seq x y z
N MET A 1 -10.80 6.75 -5.08
CA MET A 1 -9.54 7.40 -4.64
C MET A 1 -9.49 7.23 -3.12
N THR A 2 -8.49 6.54 -2.59
CA THR A 2 -8.41 6.19 -1.16
C THR A 2 -7.39 7.09 -0.48
N MET A 3 -7.75 7.66 0.67
CA MET A 3 -6.88 8.50 1.49
C MET A 3 -6.92 8.02 2.94
N ILE A 4 -5.74 7.96 3.57
CA ILE A 4 -5.59 7.69 5.00
C ILE A 4 -4.81 8.83 5.67
N VAL A 5 -5.11 9.07 6.94
CA VAL A 5 -4.36 9.98 7.81
C VAL A 5 -3.66 9.14 8.88
N LYS A 6 -2.35 9.34 9.04
CA LYS A 6 -1.57 8.67 10.06
C LYS A 6 -0.73 9.64 10.87
N ASP A 7 -0.39 9.20 12.07
CA ASP A 7 0.58 9.86 12.93
C ASP A 7 2.00 9.28 12.70
N PRO A 8 3.07 10.10 12.71
CA PRO A 8 4.45 9.65 12.49
C PRO A 8 4.88 8.48 13.39
N GLY A 9 4.49 8.52 14.67
CA GLY A 9 4.84 7.53 15.68
C GLY A 9 4.02 6.25 15.60
N THR A 10 3.00 6.22 14.74
CA THR A 10 2.03 5.13 14.69
C THR A 10 2.28 4.22 13.47
N ARG A 11 2.11 2.91 13.69
CA ARG A 11 2.03 1.92 12.61
C ARG A 11 0.58 1.78 12.14
N VAL A 12 0.37 1.76 10.83
CA VAL A 12 -0.96 1.61 10.24
C VAL A 12 -0.95 0.47 9.24
N ASP A 13 -1.87 -0.46 9.40
CA ASP A 13 -2.10 -1.54 8.44
C ASP A 13 -3.15 -1.13 7.42
N PHE A 14 -2.90 -1.46 6.15
CA PHE A 14 -3.80 -1.21 5.05
C PHE A 14 -3.77 -2.39 4.08
N ALA A 15 -4.90 -2.68 3.44
CA ALA A 15 -4.99 -3.72 2.43
C ALA A 15 -5.81 -3.27 1.22
N PHE A 16 -5.41 -3.74 0.04
CA PHE A 16 -6.23 -3.69 -1.16
C PHE A 16 -6.86 -5.06 -1.42
N GLU A 17 -8.19 -5.06 -1.53
CA GLU A 17 -8.96 -6.18 -2.07
C GLU A 17 -8.91 -6.16 -3.60
N TRP A 18 -8.24 -7.16 -4.18
CA TRP A 18 -8.08 -7.29 -5.61
C TRP A 18 -9.11 -8.25 -6.22
N GLY A 19 -9.51 -9.30 -5.50
CA GLY A 19 -10.47 -10.32 -5.99
C GLY A 19 -11.78 -9.72 -6.51
N ALA A 20 -12.28 -8.63 -5.90
CA ALA A 20 -13.48 -7.95 -6.35
C ALA A 20 -13.39 -7.35 -7.77
N ALA A 21 -12.19 -7.07 -8.28
CA ALA A 21 -11.99 -6.59 -9.65
C ALA A 21 -11.73 -7.72 -10.67
N TYR A 22 -11.49 -8.93 -10.18
CA TYR A 22 -11.12 -10.09 -10.99
C TYR A 22 -12.08 -11.26 -10.72
N PRO A 23 -13.36 -11.14 -11.14
CA PRO A 23 -14.39 -12.14 -10.85
C PRO A 23 -14.14 -13.50 -11.53
N GLU A 24 -13.20 -13.57 -12.48
CA GLU A 24 -12.78 -14.83 -13.13
C GLU A 24 -11.77 -15.63 -12.29
N GLY A 25 -11.41 -15.14 -11.10
CA GLY A 25 -10.60 -15.88 -10.13
C GLY A 25 -9.09 -15.76 -10.35
N GLN A 26 -8.61 -14.68 -10.99
CA GLN A 26 -7.18 -14.41 -11.06
C GLN A 26 -6.60 -14.23 -9.66
N ALA A 27 -5.57 -15.02 -9.34
CA ALA A 27 -4.87 -14.93 -8.07
C ALA A 27 -3.66 -13.99 -8.18
N LEU A 28 -3.33 -13.28 -7.09
CA LEU A 28 -2.04 -12.61 -6.97
C LEU A 28 -0.93 -13.65 -6.83
N VAL A 29 0.09 -13.54 -7.68
CA VAL A 29 1.31 -14.35 -7.60
C VAL A 29 2.53 -13.55 -7.12
N ALA A 30 2.45 -12.21 -7.18
CA ALA A 30 3.43 -11.32 -6.59
C ALA A 30 2.78 -9.97 -6.20
N SER A 31 3.36 -9.30 -5.20
CA SER A 31 2.94 -7.99 -4.74
C SER A 31 4.13 -7.19 -4.21
N GLU A 32 4.30 -5.97 -4.71
CA GLU A 32 5.33 -5.03 -4.30
C GLU A 32 4.69 -3.71 -3.84
N TRP A 33 5.25 -3.11 -2.79
CA TRP A 33 4.78 -1.84 -2.27
C TRP A 33 5.87 -0.77 -2.33
N LEU A 34 5.47 0.43 -2.72
CA LEU A 34 6.34 1.60 -2.84
C LEU A 34 5.67 2.80 -2.16
N ALA A 35 6.43 3.52 -1.34
CA ALA A 35 6.02 4.79 -0.77
C ALA A 35 6.84 5.91 -1.42
N MET A 36 6.16 6.97 -1.89
CA MET A 36 6.78 8.11 -2.55
C MET A 36 6.28 9.43 -1.93
N PRO A 37 7.16 10.42 -1.66
CA PRO A 37 8.60 10.38 -1.88
C PRO A 37 9.32 9.39 -0.94
N ASP A 38 10.38 8.76 -1.46
CA ASP A 38 11.35 8.01 -0.65
C ASP A 38 12.38 9.01 -0.10
N GLU A 39 12.23 9.36 1.17
CA GLU A 39 13.05 10.35 1.84
C GLU A 39 13.40 9.91 3.27
N PRO A 40 14.55 10.33 3.82
CA PRO A 40 14.90 10.02 5.21
C PRO A 40 13.83 10.51 6.19
N GLY A 41 13.30 9.59 7.01
CA GLY A 41 12.21 9.89 7.95
C GLY A 41 10.81 9.88 7.33
N GLY A 42 10.69 9.65 6.01
CA GLY A 42 9.42 9.51 5.31
C GLY A 42 8.65 8.24 5.68
N VAL A 43 7.52 8.03 5.01
CA VAL A 43 6.71 6.82 5.20
C VAL A 43 7.48 5.61 4.69
N THR A 44 7.62 4.59 5.54
CA THR A 44 8.31 3.34 5.20
C THR A 44 7.37 2.14 5.22
N ILE A 45 7.69 1.15 4.39
CA ILE A 45 7.06 -0.16 4.39
C ILE A 45 7.70 -1.00 5.51
N ALA A 46 7.01 -1.14 6.64
CA ALA A 46 7.52 -1.89 7.79
C ALA A 46 7.27 -3.40 7.68
N ALA A 47 6.19 -3.78 7.00
CA ALA A 47 5.87 -5.15 6.63
C ALA A 47 4.93 -5.13 5.41
N GLN A 48 4.91 -6.24 4.66
CA GLN A 48 3.97 -6.45 3.56
C GLN A 48 3.69 -7.94 3.41
N THR A 49 2.47 -8.28 3.00
CA THR A 49 2.03 -9.64 2.69
C THR A 49 1.09 -9.61 1.50
N HIS A 50 0.90 -10.75 0.86
CA HIS A 50 -0.21 -10.95 -0.07
C HIS A 50 -0.74 -12.37 0.06
N GLU A 51 -2.03 -12.49 -0.15
CA GLU A 51 -2.75 -13.76 -0.29
C GLU A 51 -3.27 -13.87 -1.72
N LEU A 52 -4.15 -14.82 -2.01
CA LEU A 52 -4.67 -15.04 -3.37
C LEU A 52 -5.43 -13.85 -3.95
N GLU A 53 -6.12 -13.06 -3.12
CA GLU A 53 -7.03 -11.99 -3.61
C GLU A 53 -6.82 -10.64 -2.89
N GLN A 54 -5.83 -10.56 -2.01
CA GLN A 54 -5.59 -9.38 -1.16
C GLN A 54 -4.09 -9.12 -1.05
N ALA A 55 -3.70 -7.85 -1.06
CA ALA A 55 -2.35 -7.42 -0.70
C ALA A 55 -2.42 -6.46 0.49
N ALA A 56 -1.58 -6.68 1.50
CA ALA A 56 -1.54 -5.88 2.72
C ALA A 56 -0.16 -5.27 2.98
N VAL A 57 -0.17 -4.13 3.67
CA VAL A 57 1.02 -3.35 4.00
C VAL A 57 0.90 -2.74 5.39
N THR A 58 1.98 -2.76 6.16
CA THR A 58 2.14 -2.02 7.39
C THR A 58 3.03 -0.81 7.12
N LEU A 59 2.51 0.39 7.34
CA LEU A 59 3.23 1.65 7.17
C LEU A 59 3.74 2.19 8.51
N ALA A 60 4.98 2.65 8.55
CA ALA A 60 5.60 3.30 9.70
C ALA A 60 6.25 4.64 9.32
N GLY A 61 6.67 5.43 10.32
CA GLY A 61 7.36 6.71 10.10
C GLY A 61 6.52 7.77 9.40
N GLY A 62 7.17 8.68 8.67
CA GLY A 62 6.53 9.80 8.00
C GLY A 62 6.81 11.13 8.68
N ILE A 63 6.85 12.19 7.88
CA ILE A 63 7.10 13.56 8.34
C ILE A 63 5.75 14.28 8.45
N ALA A 64 5.42 14.81 9.63
CA ALA A 64 4.16 15.56 9.82
C ALA A 64 4.05 16.72 8.82
N GLY A 65 2.88 16.86 8.21
CA GLY A 65 2.61 17.83 7.13
C GLY A 65 2.93 17.32 5.72
N HIS A 66 3.66 16.20 5.57
CA HIS A 66 3.92 15.60 4.26
C HIS A 66 2.78 14.69 3.80
N VAL A 67 2.69 14.54 2.47
CA VAL A 67 1.75 13.65 1.80
C VAL A 67 2.55 12.66 0.96
N TYR A 68 2.29 11.38 1.17
CA TYR A 68 2.91 10.29 0.46
C TYR A 68 1.89 9.60 -0.45
N ARG A 69 2.34 9.13 -1.60
CA ARG A 69 1.62 8.16 -2.43
C ARG A 69 2.19 6.79 -2.16
N VAL A 70 1.35 5.90 -1.64
CA VAL A 70 1.70 4.49 -1.46
C VAL A 70 1.04 3.68 -2.57
N THR A 71 1.84 2.94 -3.32
CA THR A 71 1.40 2.17 -4.49
C THR A 71 1.70 0.69 -4.26
N ASN A 72 0.71 -0.14 -4.54
CA ASN A 72 0.85 -1.57 -4.65
C ASN A 72 0.84 -1.94 -6.13
N ARG A 73 1.88 -2.67 -6.57
CA ARG A 73 1.99 -3.28 -7.88
C ARG A 73 1.88 -4.78 -7.73
N VAL A 74 0.96 -5.40 -8.45
CA VAL A 74 0.70 -6.84 -8.37
C VAL A 74 0.90 -7.51 -9.70
N THR A 75 1.31 -8.77 -9.67
CA THR A 75 1.29 -9.68 -10.82
C THR A 75 0.23 -10.74 -10.56
N LEU A 76 -0.63 -10.98 -11.54
CA LEU A 76 -1.69 -11.97 -11.50
C LEU A 76 -1.24 -13.30 -12.10
N SER A 77 -1.99 -14.36 -11.82
CA SER A 77 -1.71 -15.73 -12.29
C SER A 77 -1.73 -15.91 -13.80
N ASP A 78 -2.41 -15.02 -14.53
CA ASP A 78 -2.42 -14.98 -16.00
C ASP A 78 -1.27 -14.14 -16.61
N GLY A 79 -0.40 -13.58 -15.75
CA GLY A 79 0.73 -12.73 -16.14
C GLY A 79 0.39 -11.25 -16.27
N GLN A 80 -0.87 -10.84 -16.08
CA GLN A 80 -1.23 -9.43 -16.06
C GLN A 80 -0.60 -8.73 -14.85
N ILE A 81 -0.28 -7.44 -15.04
CA ILE A 81 0.23 -6.56 -13.99
C ILE A 81 -0.76 -5.42 -13.80
N ASP A 82 -1.08 -5.12 -12.55
CA ASP A 82 -1.97 -4.01 -12.19
C ASP A 82 -1.40 -3.22 -10.99
N GLU A 83 -1.83 -1.98 -10.85
CA GLU A 83 -1.36 -1.06 -9.83
C GLU A 83 -2.52 -0.31 -9.17
N ARG A 84 -2.45 -0.19 -7.84
CA ARG A 84 -3.37 0.64 -7.06
C ARG A 84 -2.60 1.50 -6.09
N SER A 85 -3.12 2.69 -5.85
CA SER A 85 -2.48 3.64 -4.95
C SER A 85 -3.46 4.25 -3.96
N MET A 86 -2.92 4.61 -2.80
CA MET A 86 -3.58 5.44 -1.81
C MET A 86 -2.71 6.64 -1.45
N THR A 87 -3.36 7.70 -1.00
CA THR A 87 -2.70 8.88 -0.45
C THR A 87 -2.61 8.74 1.07
N VAL A 88 -1.42 8.94 1.62
CA VAL A 88 -1.15 8.92 3.05
C VAL A 88 -0.75 10.33 3.48
N ARG A 89 -1.60 11.00 4.24
CA ARG A 89 -1.26 12.27 4.87
C ARG A 89 -0.77 12.02 6.28
N VAL A 90 0.39 12.59 6.62
CA VAL A 90 0.97 12.45 7.94
C VAL A 90 0.67 13.70 8.76
N GLU A 91 0.03 13.52 9.92
CA GLU A 91 -0.37 14.60 10.83
C GLU A 91 -0.12 14.16 12.27
N GLU A 92 0.41 15.05 13.11
CA GLU A 92 0.53 14.82 14.55
C GLU A 92 -0.88 14.68 15.16
N ARG A 93 -1.06 13.69 16.05
CA ARG A 93 -2.36 13.44 16.71
C ARG A 93 -2.40 13.87 18.18
#